data_AF-A0A8D2H226-F1
#
_entry.id   AF-A0A8D2H226-F1
#
_cell.length_a   1.000
_cell.length_b   1.000
_cell.length_c   1.000
_cell.angle_alpha   90.00
_cell.angle_beta   90.00
_cell.angle_gamma   90.00
#
_symmetry.space_group_name_H-M   'P 1'
#
loop_
_entity.id
_entity.type
_entity.pdbx_description
1 polymer ?
#
loop_
_entity_poly.entity_id
_entity_poly.type
_entity_poly.pdbx_seq_one_letter_code
_entity_poly.pdbx_strand_id
1 'polypeptide(L)'
;MNALSPPLPRSRSGDGRSLQSVPLVAQLLARNSTVRRARQPRKSRSAYFGRNMIQSTGFWFCGLTRRPQFPLLLLLRVTCHAVVGCLLQSAAEGSVHLLPLSSNKSNHVQSYCERETKLALSLDFWTLSSENLIAVLPVDPVQENYVRKVKNCIFSIAFPTPFKSRVLLAAVSKEVLEDILDLDVSVSETDDFIQLVSGGKIVSGSVPLAHRYGGHQFGMWADQLGDGRAHLIGTYTNRQGEKWELQLKGSGKTPYSRNGDGRAVLRSSVREFLCSEAMHYLGIPTSRAVSLVVSDDEVWRDQFYNGNITKERGAVVLRAAKSWFRIGSLEILAHYGELDLLRTLLDFIIQEHFPSIDVKEPNRYVDFFSTVVFETAQLIALWMSVGFAHGVCNTDNFSLLSITIDYGPFGFMEAYNPDFVPNTSDDERRYKIGNQASIGMFNLDKLLQALNPLLDLGQKQIAAQILHQYPAHYYARFRKLFKAKLGLLGEKEGDDELIAFLLHQFWALKTISKHELFPTWVSKYILRLKSNMNDSDSERRKRMITVNPRYVLKNWMAESAVQKAERNDFSEVRLLHQVLRRPFQKHFAAEKAGYALPTPSWAKDLRVSCSS
;
A
#
# COMPACT_ATOMS: atom_id res chain seq x y z
N MET A 1 -0.75 -30.42 54.50
CA MET A 1 0.69 -30.71 54.72
C MET A 1 1.44 -29.81 53.74
N ASN A 2 1.92 -28.62 54.13
CA ASN A 2 2.98 -28.28 55.09
C ASN A 2 4.38 -28.58 54.49
N ALA A 3 5.37 -27.67 54.45
CA ALA A 3 5.40 -26.23 54.76
C ALA A 3 6.69 -25.53 54.22
N LEU A 4 6.63 -24.19 54.07
CA LEU A 4 7.67 -23.13 54.29
C LEU A 4 9.19 -23.47 54.09
N SER A 5 9.96 -22.88 53.15
CA SER A 5 10.56 -21.50 53.08
C SER A 5 12.01 -21.38 53.67
N PRO A 6 12.72 -20.22 53.61
CA PRO A 6 13.63 -19.73 52.54
C PRO A 6 15.13 -19.58 52.98
N PRO A 7 16.09 -19.04 52.16
CA PRO A 7 16.46 -17.60 52.21
C PRO A 7 17.08 -16.96 50.91
N LEU A 8 17.79 -15.82 51.05
CA LEU A 8 18.29 -14.80 50.08
C LEU A 8 19.86 -14.64 50.16
N PRO A 9 20.58 -13.63 49.57
CA PRO A 9 20.55 -12.88 48.27
C PRO A 9 21.96 -12.68 47.58
N ARG A 10 22.06 -11.79 46.55
CA ARG A 10 23.27 -11.15 45.91
C ARG A 10 23.94 -11.95 44.75
N SER A 11 24.67 -11.38 43.76
CA SER A 11 25.12 -9.99 43.43
C SER A 11 25.25 -9.73 41.90
N ARG A 12 25.56 -8.49 41.46
CA ARG A 12 25.69 -8.05 40.04
C ARG A 12 27.10 -8.23 39.42
N SER A 13 27.18 -8.72 38.19
CA SER A 13 28.08 -8.33 37.07
C SER A 13 27.78 -9.23 35.85
N GLY A 14 28.03 -8.89 34.58
CA GLY A 14 28.50 -7.65 33.93
C GLY A 14 28.05 -7.64 32.45
N ASP A 15 28.43 -6.63 31.67
CA ASP A 15 27.84 -6.39 30.33
C ASP A 15 28.16 -7.40 29.23
N GLY A 16 27.18 -7.62 28.35
CA GLY A 16 27.25 -8.52 27.21
C GLY A 16 26.17 -8.27 26.15
N ARG A 17 25.67 -7.03 26.00
CA ARG A 17 24.63 -6.70 25.01
C ARG A 17 25.22 -6.71 23.59
N SER A 18 24.88 -7.75 22.82
CA SER A 18 25.09 -7.79 21.37
C SER A 18 24.42 -6.61 20.67
N LEU A 19 25.10 -6.00 19.71
CA LEU A 19 24.52 -4.97 18.83
C LEU A 19 23.37 -5.56 18.01
N GLN A 20 22.13 -5.23 18.40
CA GLN A 20 20.93 -5.69 17.71
C GLN A 20 20.76 -5.03 16.34
N SER A 21 19.98 -5.69 15.47
CA SER A 21 19.79 -5.33 14.06
C SER A 21 19.30 -3.90 13.85
N VAL A 22 20.17 -3.05 13.30
CA VAL A 22 19.79 -1.71 12.79
C VAL A 22 18.76 -1.89 11.66
N PRO A 23 17.62 -1.19 11.65
CA PRO A 23 16.63 -1.30 10.56
C PRO A 23 17.23 -0.99 9.19
N LEU A 24 16.83 -1.71 8.14
CA LEU A 24 17.38 -1.57 6.78
C LEU A 24 17.33 -0.12 6.27
N VAL A 25 16.26 0.61 6.59
CA VAL A 25 16.10 2.04 6.33
C VAL A 25 17.23 2.86 6.98
N ALA A 26 17.49 2.66 8.27
CA ALA A 26 18.55 3.37 8.98
C ALA A 26 19.95 2.94 8.49
N GLN A 27 20.15 1.67 8.13
CA GLN A 27 21.41 1.21 7.52
C GLN A 27 21.69 1.88 6.17
N LEU A 28 20.69 2.02 5.30
CA LEU A 28 20.87 2.59 3.97
C LEU A 28 20.97 4.12 3.98
N LEU A 29 20.23 4.80 4.87
CA LEU A 29 20.43 6.24 5.13
C LEU A 29 21.85 6.50 5.67
N ALA A 30 22.35 5.68 6.59
CA ALA A 30 23.72 5.78 7.10
C ALA A 30 24.78 5.48 6.03
N ARG A 31 24.60 4.44 5.19
CA ARG A 31 25.56 4.08 4.13
C ARG A 31 25.67 5.17 3.05
N ASN A 32 24.56 5.78 2.64
CA ASN A 32 24.58 6.84 1.63
C ASN A 32 25.29 8.11 2.10
N SER A 33 25.28 8.41 3.40
CA SER A 33 26.03 9.56 3.96
C SER A 33 27.55 9.38 3.97
N THR A 34 28.07 8.14 3.91
CA THR A 34 29.50 7.86 4.00
C THR A 34 30.29 7.95 2.69
N VAL A 35 29.64 7.95 1.51
CA VAL A 35 30.32 7.89 0.19
C VAL A 35 30.79 9.28 -0.28
N ARG A 36 31.48 10.04 0.57
CA ARG A 36 32.11 11.33 0.20
C ARG A 36 33.27 11.81 1.09
N ARG A 37 34.13 10.89 1.57
CA ARG A 37 35.41 11.26 2.23
C ARG A 37 36.60 10.50 1.66
N ALA A 38 37.21 11.05 0.61
CA ALA A 38 38.56 10.69 0.21
C ALA A 38 39.56 11.00 1.34
N ARG A 39 40.48 10.07 1.63
CA ARG A 39 41.59 10.28 2.56
C ARG A 39 42.92 10.04 1.84
N GLN A 40 43.81 11.03 1.87
CA GLN A 40 45.20 10.84 1.50
C GLN A 40 45.94 10.02 2.58
N PRO A 41 46.99 9.25 2.20
CA PRO A 41 47.71 8.38 3.13
C PRO A 41 48.76 9.12 3.98
N ARG A 42 49.03 8.60 5.19
CA ARG A 42 50.24 8.90 5.97
C ARG A 42 51.02 7.60 6.26
N LYS A 43 52.34 7.71 6.41
CA LYS A 43 53.31 6.60 6.50
C LYS A 43 53.72 6.29 7.94
N SER A 44 53.72 5.00 8.33
CA SER A 44 54.65 4.31 9.27
C SER A 44 54.14 2.87 9.48
N ARG A 45 54.92 1.77 9.43
CA ARG A 45 56.03 1.33 10.32
C ARG A 45 55.62 1.34 11.81
N SER A 46 55.82 0.29 12.62
CA SER A 46 56.37 -1.07 12.42
C SER A 46 55.91 -1.99 13.60
N ALA A 47 56.54 -3.17 13.77
CA ALA A 47 56.41 -4.13 14.90
C ALA A 47 55.17 -5.09 14.89
N TYR A 48 55.25 -6.36 15.33
CA TYR A 48 56.37 -7.31 15.54
C TYR A 48 55.82 -8.76 15.69
N PHE A 49 56.63 -9.79 15.36
CA PHE A 49 56.40 -11.24 15.57
C PHE A 49 55.16 -11.90 14.90
N GLY A 50 55.12 -13.22 14.62
CA GLY A 50 56.21 -14.21 14.67
C GLY A 50 55.78 -15.67 14.39
N ARG A 51 56.27 -16.25 13.28
CA ARG A 51 56.47 -17.70 12.95
C ARG A 51 55.40 -18.76 13.34
N ASN A 52 54.82 -19.43 12.32
CA ASN A 52 54.74 -20.90 12.09
C ASN A 52 53.45 -21.32 11.32
N MET A 53 53.36 -22.46 10.59
CA MET A 53 54.34 -23.16 9.73
C MET A 53 53.63 -24.20 8.81
N ILE A 54 53.93 -24.21 7.50
CA ILE A 54 53.86 -25.34 6.52
C ILE A 54 52.61 -26.26 6.44
N GLN A 55 51.86 -26.16 5.32
CA GLN A 55 51.44 -27.25 4.36
C GLN A 55 50.49 -26.64 3.28
N SER A 56 50.86 -26.56 1.99
CA SER A 56 50.66 -27.53 0.87
C SER A 56 49.19 -27.73 0.45
N THR A 57 48.74 -27.66 -0.82
CA THR A 57 49.32 -27.51 -2.18
C THR A 57 48.52 -26.45 -3.00
N GLY A 58 48.81 -26.00 -4.24
CA GLY A 58 49.60 -26.50 -5.38
C GLY A 58 48.67 -27.19 -6.40
N PHE A 59 48.20 -26.56 -7.49
CA PHE A 59 48.90 -26.21 -8.77
C PHE A 59 48.91 -27.40 -9.79
N TRP A 60 48.82 -27.21 -11.12
CA TRP A 60 48.93 -26.00 -11.97
C TRP A 60 48.17 -26.14 -13.32
N PHE A 61 48.24 -25.13 -14.22
CA PHE A 61 47.87 -25.21 -15.65
C PHE A 61 48.98 -24.54 -16.49
N CYS A 62 49.16 -24.92 -17.76
CA CYS A 62 50.25 -24.46 -18.66
C CYS A 62 49.68 -24.03 -20.02
N GLY A 63 50.21 -23.07 -20.80
CA GLY A 63 51.31 -22.09 -20.58
C GLY A 63 51.76 -21.43 -21.92
N LEU A 64 52.62 -20.40 -21.85
CA LEU A 64 53.36 -19.76 -22.98
C LEU A 64 52.51 -18.96 -24.02
N THR A 65 52.96 -17.93 -24.77
CA THR A 65 54.08 -16.95 -24.65
C THR A 65 53.85 -15.69 -25.56
N ARG A 66 54.66 -14.63 -25.34
CA ARG A 66 55.07 -13.51 -26.24
C ARG A 66 54.31 -12.15 -26.17
N ARG A 67 55.13 -11.08 -26.19
CA ARG A 67 54.87 -9.65 -26.46
C ARG A 67 55.87 -9.17 -27.55
N PRO A 68 55.72 -7.98 -28.16
CA PRO A 68 56.33 -6.71 -27.65
C PRO A 68 55.28 -5.56 -27.59
N GLN A 69 55.43 -4.34 -27.00
CA GLN A 69 56.48 -3.30 -26.98
C GLN A 69 56.76 -2.68 -28.37
N PHE A 70 56.91 -1.36 -28.62
CA PHE A 70 56.97 -0.07 -27.86
C PHE A 70 56.80 1.08 -28.93
N PRO A 71 57.05 2.42 -28.75
CA PRO A 71 57.16 3.35 -27.61
C PRO A 71 56.28 4.65 -27.74
N LEU A 72 56.81 5.84 -27.41
CA LEU A 72 56.13 7.00 -26.78
C LEU A 72 56.61 8.38 -27.33
N LEU A 73 55.78 9.44 -27.28
CA LEU A 73 56.13 10.91 -27.27
C LEU A 73 56.74 11.54 -28.58
N LEU A 74 56.78 12.86 -28.89
CA LEU A 74 56.25 14.14 -28.30
C LEU A 74 56.22 15.31 -29.36
N LEU A 75 55.34 16.32 -29.18
CA LEU A 75 55.36 17.76 -29.63
C LEU A 75 55.74 18.22 -31.06
N LEU A 76 54.88 19.11 -31.63
CA LEU A 76 55.24 20.53 -31.92
C LEU A 76 53.98 21.43 -32.14
N ARG A 77 54.17 22.74 -32.39
CA ARG A 77 53.13 23.80 -32.43
C ARG A 77 53.05 24.51 -33.79
N VAL A 78 51.90 25.12 -34.12
CA VAL A 78 51.75 26.47 -34.73
C VAL A 78 50.33 26.99 -34.44
N THR A 79 49.90 28.14 -34.97
CA THR A 79 49.28 29.19 -34.12
C THR A 79 48.29 30.18 -34.78
N CYS A 80 47.35 30.70 -33.95
CA CYS A 80 46.57 31.95 -34.10
C CYS A 80 45.46 31.97 -35.19
N HIS A 81 44.28 32.57 -34.95
CA HIS A 81 44.06 33.92 -34.39
C HIS A 81 42.96 34.05 -33.31
N ALA A 82 42.99 35.19 -32.59
CA ALA A 82 41.88 35.75 -31.81
C ALA A 82 41.34 37.03 -32.54
N VAL A 83 40.37 37.82 -32.06
CA VAL A 83 40.49 38.77 -30.93
C VAL A 83 39.11 39.39 -30.57
N VAL A 84 38.76 39.31 -29.28
CA VAL A 84 38.09 40.30 -28.38
C VAL A 84 36.89 41.16 -28.85
N GLY A 85 35.85 41.19 -27.99
CA GLY A 85 34.92 42.32 -27.78
C GLY A 85 34.21 42.18 -26.41
N CYS A 86 34.27 43.18 -25.54
CA CYS A 86 33.74 43.12 -24.15
C CYS A 86 33.38 44.54 -23.63
N LEU A 87 32.81 44.63 -22.42
CA LEU A 87 32.27 45.82 -21.71
C LEU A 87 30.82 46.19 -22.16
N LEU A 88 29.86 46.57 -21.28
CA LEU A 88 29.86 46.68 -19.80
C LEU A 88 28.43 46.58 -19.17
N GLN A 89 28.38 45.99 -17.97
CA GLN A 89 27.40 46.12 -16.85
C GLN A 89 25.94 46.60 -17.05
N SER A 90 25.00 45.71 -16.72
CA SER A 90 24.02 45.81 -15.60
C SER A 90 23.09 44.58 -15.62
N ALA A 91 22.32 44.19 -14.60
CA ALA A 91 22.37 44.17 -13.14
C ALA A 91 20.98 43.64 -12.69
N ALA A 92 20.90 42.94 -11.55
CA ALA A 92 19.67 42.50 -10.86
C ALA A 92 18.77 41.38 -11.47
N GLU A 93 18.62 40.32 -10.66
CA GLU A 93 17.37 39.60 -10.29
C GLU A 93 16.35 39.17 -11.36
N GLY A 94 16.27 37.85 -11.61
CA GLY A 94 15.19 37.20 -12.35
C GLY A 94 14.49 36.10 -11.54
N SER A 95 13.38 36.44 -10.86
CA SER A 95 12.55 35.46 -10.15
C SER A 95 11.58 34.76 -11.11
N VAL A 96 11.77 33.46 -11.36
CA VAL A 96 10.86 32.69 -12.23
C VAL A 96 9.57 32.33 -11.49
N HIS A 97 8.59 33.22 -11.56
CA HIS A 97 7.21 32.91 -11.21
C HIS A 97 6.57 31.99 -12.26
N LEU A 98 5.86 30.96 -11.80
CA LEU A 98 4.91 30.22 -12.63
C LEU A 98 3.67 31.09 -12.86
N LEU A 99 3.36 31.38 -14.12
CA LEU A 99 2.05 31.88 -14.57
C LEU A 99 1.60 31.09 -15.81
N PRO A 100 0.28 30.90 -16.02
CA PRO A 100 -0.24 29.96 -17.00
C PRO A 100 -0.22 30.52 -18.42
N LEU A 101 0.08 29.67 -19.41
CA LEU A 101 -0.17 29.98 -20.81
C LEU A 101 -1.65 29.75 -21.15
N SER A 102 -2.24 30.73 -21.81
CA SER A 102 -3.66 30.78 -22.16
C SER A 102 -4.01 29.85 -23.33
N SER A 103 -5.20 29.25 -23.25
CA SER A 103 -5.80 28.55 -24.39
C SER A 103 -6.18 29.54 -25.50
N ASN A 104 -5.62 29.38 -26.70
CA ASN A 104 -6.10 30.10 -27.88
C ASN A 104 -7.53 29.64 -28.23
N LYS A 105 -8.44 30.60 -28.37
CA LYS A 105 -9.82 30.33 -28.85
C LYS A 105 -9.83 30.27 -30.37
N SER A 106 -10.23 29.14 -30.95
CA SER A 106 -10.82 29.08 -32.28
C SER A 106 -12.32 28.84 -32.15
N ASN A 107 -13.13 29.60 -32.91
CA ASN A 107 -14.58 29.57 -32.77
C ASN A 107 -15.20 28.43 -33.57
N HIS A 108 -15.53 27.32 -32.91
CA HIS A 108 -16.62 26.45 -33.35
C HIS A 108 -17.69 26.39 -32.25
N VAL A 109 -18.81 27.08 -32.51
CA VAL A 109 -19.98 27.07 -31.61
C VAL A 109 -20.75 25.76 -31.84
N GLN A 110 -20.37 24.72 -31.11
CA GLN A 110 -21.17 23.51 -30.97
C GLN A 110 -21.84 23.56 -29.59
N SER A 111 -23.16 23.44 -29.55
CA SER A 111 -23.96 23.70 -28.34
C SER A 111 -23.78 22.60 -27.29
N TYR A 112 -22.78 22.77 -26.43
CA TYR A 112 -22.73 22.08 -25.15
C TYR A 112 -23.79 22.67 -24.22
N CYS A 113 -24.97 22.05 -24.22
CA CYS A 113 -25.96 22.25 -23.17
C CYS A 113 -25.39 21.68 -21.87
N GLU A 114 -24.98 22.56 -20.96
CA GLU A 114 -24.57 22.23 -19.59
C GLU A 114 -25.78 21.68 -18.82
N ARG A 115 -26.07 20.40 -19.03
CA ARG A 115 -26.97 19.64 -18.16
C ARG A 115 -26.25 19.42 -16.84
N GLU A 116 -26.68 20.14 -15.81
CA GLU A 116 -26.44 19.75 -14.41
C GLU A 116 -26.86 18.28 -14.24
N THR A 117 -25.89 17.37 -14.18
CA THR A 117 -26.12 15.94 -14.03
C THR A 117 -26.50 15.65 -12.59
N LYS A 118 -27.80 15.84 -12.32
CA LYS A 118 -28.46 15.53 -11.05
C LYS A 118 -28.19 14.08 -10.65
N LEU A 119 -28.01 13.89 -9.35
CA LEU A 119 -27.92 12.57 -8.74
C LEU A 119 -29.20 11.78 -9.00
N ALA A 120 -29.07 10.47 -9.20
CA ALA A 120 -30.21 9.58 -9.34
C ALA A 120 -30.91 9.39 -7.97
N LEU A 121 -32.23 9.52 -7.97
CA LEU A 121 -33.09 9.42 -6.78
C LEU A 121 -33.71 8.01 -6.60
N SER A 122 -33.41 7.08 -7.51
CA SER A 122 -33.80 5.67 -7.45
C SER A 122 -32.83 4.82 -8.26
N LEU A 123 -32.97 3.49 -8.18
CA LEU A 123 -32.15 2.53 -8.95
C LEU A 123 -32.75 2.16 -10.31
N ASP A 124 -33.93 2.66 -10.68
CA ASP A 124 -34.70 2.19 -11.86
C ASP A 124 -33.95 2.37 -13.19
N PHE A 125 -33.13 3.42 -13.28
CA PHE A 125 -32.28 3.73 -14.43
C PHE A 125 -30.78 3.65 -14.11
N TRP A 126 -30.43 3.12 -12.94
CA TRP A 126 -29.06 2.93 -12.50
C TRP A 126 -28.61 1.51 -12.87
N THR A 127 -27.65 1.40 -13.80
CA THR A 127 -27.23 0.13 -14.38
C THR A 127 -25.77 -0.17 -14.10
N LEU A 128 -25.45 -1.46 -14.06
CA LEU A 128 -24.07 -1.95 -14.11
C LEU A 128 -23.85 -2.63 -15.47
N SER A 129 -22.59 -2.76 -15.90
CA SER A 129 -22.25 -3.63 -17.02
C SER A 129 -21.13 -4.59 -16.62
N SER A 130 -21.36 -5.88 -16.86
CA SER A 130 -20.29 -6.89 -16.86
C SER A 130 -19.75 -7.16 -18.27
N GLU A 131 -20.31 -6.52 -19.30
CA GLU A 131 -20.10 -6.87 -20.72
C GLU A 131 -18.64 -6.77 -21.15
N ASN A 132 -17.95 -5.68 -20.78
CA ASN A 132 -16.55 -5.46 -21.16
C ASN A 132 -15.60 -6.57 -20.62
N LEU A 133 -15.93 -7.15 -19.47
CA LEU A 133 -15.18 -8.26 -18.89
C LEU A 133 -15.50 -9.56 -19.64
N ILE A 134 -16.78 -9.93 -19.75
CA ILE A 134 -17.20 -11.22 -20.33
C ILE A 134 -17.03 -11.31 -21.85
N ALA A 135 -16.93 -10.18 -22.55
CA ALA A 135 -16.70 -10.14 -24.00
C ALA A 135 -15.23 -10.38 -24.40
N VAL A 136 -14.27 -10.12 -23.49
CA VAL A 136 -12.82 -10.23 -23.76
C VAL A 136 -12.16 -11.33 -22.94
N LEU A 137 -12.59 -11.53 -21.68
CA LEU A 137 -11.95 -12.43 -20.72
C LEU A 137 -12.80 -13.70 -20.57
N PRO A 138 -12.27 -14.90 -20.92
CA PRO A 138 -13.03 -16.15 -20.85
C PRO A 138 -13.61 -16.44 -19.47
N VAL A 139 -14.86 -16.93 -19.48
CA VAL A 139 -15.66 -17.30 -18.32
C VAL A 139 -15.72 -18.83 -18.19
N ASP A 140 -15.77 -19.35 -16.96
CA ASP A 140 -15.94 -20.79 -16.67
C ASP A 140 -17.27 -21.30 -17.29
N PRO A 141 -17.25 -22.33 -18.16
CA PRO A 141 -18.46 -22.90 -18.73
C PRO A 141 -19.36 -23.58 -17.67
N VAL A 142 -18.82 -23.99 -16.52
CA VAL A 142 -19.59 -24.67 -15.46
C VAL A 142 -20.41 -23.66 -14.65
N GLN A 143 -21.72 -23.63 -14.88
CA GLN A 143 -22.65 -22.66 -14.28
C GLN A 143 -23.02 -23.00 -12.82
N GLU A 144 -22.85 -24.25 -12.40
CA GLU A 144 -23.17 -24.72 -11.06
C GLU A 144 -22.21 -24.13 -10.02
N ASN A 145 -22.73 -23.43 -9.01
CA ASN A 145 -21.91 -22.85 -7.95
C ASN A 145 -21.54 -23.89 -6.87
N TYR A 146 -20.42 -24.58 -7.07
CA TYR A 146 -19.82 -25.49 -6.09
C TYR A 146 -18.29 -25.38 -6.12
N VAL A 147 -17.65 -25.66 -4.97
CA VAL A 147 -16.19 -25.53 -4.81
C VAL A 147 -15.45 -26.53 -5.69
N ARG A 148 -14.55 -26.03 -6.54
CA ARG A 148 -13.76 -26.83 -7.51
C ARG A 148 -12.43 -26.15 -7.83
N LYS A 149 -11.50 -26.89 -8.45
CA LYS A 149 -10.40 -26.26 -9.19
C LYS A 149 -10.91 -25.82 -10.57
N VAL A 150 -10.80 -24.52 -10.85
CA VAL A 150 -11.13 -23.91 -12.15
C VAL A 150 -9.85 -23.76 -12.99
N LYS A 151 -9.95 -23.74 -14.33
CA LYS A 151 -8.82 -23.57 -15.26
C LYS A 151 -9.24 -22.88 -16.57
N ASN A 152 -8.28 -22.37 -17.34
CA ASN A 152 -8.47 -21.82 -18.69
C ASN A 152 -9.48 -20.65 -18.81
N CYS A 153 -9.75 -19.94 -17.71
CA CYS A 153 -10.67 -18.79 -17.65
C CYS A 153 -10.26 -17.83 -16.53
N ILE A 154 -10.84 -16.62 -16.53
CA ILE A 154 -10.56 -15.55 -15.56
C ILE A 154 -11.66 -15.44 -14.49
N PHE A 155 -12.91 -15.71 -14.86
CA PHE A 155 -14.06 -15.58 -13.96
C PHE A 155 -14.96 -16.82 -14.01
N SER A 156 -15.63 -17.15 -12.90
CA SER A 156 -16.86 -17.95 -12.92
C SER A 156 -18.06 -17.03 -12.75
N ILE A 157 -19.20 -17.34 -13.38
CA ILE A 157 -20.48 -16.73 -12.96
C ILE A 157 -20.85 -17.30 -11.59
N ALA A 158 -21.16 -16.43 -10.64
CA ALA A 158 -21.52 -16.81 -9.29
C ALA A 158 -22.47 -15.76 -8.71
N PHE A 159 -23.72 -16.16 -8.43
CA PHE A 159 -24.71 -15.28 -7.84
C PHE A 159 -24.54 -15.20 -6.32
N PRO A 160 -24.63 -13.99 -5.73
CA PRO A 160 -24.73 -13.80 -4.29
C PRO A 160 -25.79 -14.71 -3.64
N THR A 161 -25.48 -15.21 -2.45
CA THR A 161 -26.43 -15.89 -1.57
C THR A 161 -26.92 -14.88 -0.53
N PRO A 162 -28.20 -14.47 -0.53
CA PRO A 162 -28.75 -13.56 0.49
C PRO A 162 -28.59 -14.14 1.91
N PHE A 163 -28.73 -13.28 2.93
CA PHE A 163 -28.92 -13.74 4.31
C PHE A 163 -30.36 -14.22 4.53
N LYS A 164 -30.58 -15.07 5.53
CA LYS A 164 -31.90 -15.62 5.88
C LYS A 164 -32.70 -14.70 6.80
N SER A 165 -32.02 -14.06 7.73
CA SER A 165 -32.58 -13.06 8.65
C SER A 165 -32.62 -11.67 8.02
N ARG A 166 -33.31 -10.74 8.69
CA ARG A 166 -33.39 -9.34 8.26
C ARG A 166 -32.00 -8.70 8.21
N VAL A 167 -31.72 -8.00 7.12
CA VAL A 167 -30.52 -7.16 6.98
C VAL A 167 -30.74 -5.74 7.49
N LEU A 168 -29.68 -5.13 8.02
CA LEU A 168 -29.64 -3.76 8.54
C LEU A 168 -28.48 -2.97 7.91
N LEU A 169 -28.76 -1.78 7.37
CA LEU A 169 -27.72 -0.86 6.89
C LEU A 169 -27.06 -0.15 8.07
N ALA A 170 -25.85 -0.59 8.44
CA ALA A 170 -25.10 -0.01 9.55
C ALA A 170 -24.48 1.33 9.18
N ALA A 171 -23.83 1.40 8.01
CA ALA A 171 -23.17 2.61 7.53
C ALA A 171 -23.12 2.66 5.99
N VAL A 172 -22.97 3.88 5.47
CA VAL A 172 -22.80 4.18 4.04
C VAL A 172 -21.81 5.34 3.89
N SER A 173 -21.04 5.36 2.81
CA SER A 173 -20.17 6.49 2.49
C SER A 173 -20.85 7.43 1.51
N LYS A 174 -21.30 8.60 2.00
CA LYS A 174 -22.06 9.59 1.22
C LYS A 174 -21.29 10.06 -0.01
N GLU A 175 -20.01 10.41 0.14
CA GLU A 175 -19.15 10.75 -1.00
C GLU A 175 -18.99 9.60 -2.01
N VAL A 176 -19.03 8.33 -1.58
CA VAL A 176 -18.97 7.20 -2.54
C VAL A 176 -20.31 7.03 -3.28
N LEU A 177 -21.45 7.31 -2.65
CA LEU A 177 -22.73 7.36 -3.37
C LEU A 177 -22.74 8.53 -4.36
N GLU A 178 -22.43 9.73 -3.90
CA GLU A 178 -22.70 10.96 -4.66
C GLU A 178 -21.61 11.28 -5.69
N ASP A 179 -20.32 11.04 -5.39
CA ASP A 179 -19.21 11.39 -6.27
C ASP A 179 -18.72 10.21 -7.14
N ILE A 180 -19.07 8.97 -6.78
CA ILE A 180 -18.60 7.75 -7.46
C ILE A 180 -19.74 6.93 -8.09
N LEU A 181 -20.90 6.80 -7.44
CA LEU A 181 -22.07 6.07 -7.98
C LEU A 181 -23.18 6.97 -8.54
N ASP A 182 -23.03 8.28 -8.42
CA ASP A 182 -24.01 9.33 -8.77
C ASP A 182 -25.43 9.12 -8.19
N LEU A 183 -25.51 8.42 -7.05
CA LEU A 183 -26.74 8.19 -6.28
C LEU A 183 -26.89 9.27 -5.21
N ASP A 184 -28.09 9.81 -5.04
CA ASP A 184 -28.39 10.68 -3.90
C ASP A 184 -28.38 9.86 -2.59
N VAL A 185 -27.92 10.44 -1.49
CA VAL A 185 -27.87 9.74 -0.19
C VAL A 185 -29.22 9.18 0.26
N SER A 186 -30.35 9.77 -0.14
CA SER A 186 -31.70 9.26 0.14
C SER A 186 -31.97 7.88 -0.49
N VAL A 187 -31.31 7.52 -1.58
CA VAL A 187 -31.40 6.17 -2.17
C VAL A 187 -30.97 5.10 -1.15
N SER A 188 -30.06 5.42 -0.23
CA SER A 188 -29.60 4.47 0.80
C SER A 188 -30.66 4.09 1.84
N GLU A 189 -31.77 4.83 1.92
CA GLU A 189 -32.91 4.54 2.79
C GLU A 189 -33.94 3.61 2.13
N THR A 190 -33.79 3.30 0.84
CA THR A 190 -34.70 2.42 0.10
C THR A 190 -34.40 0.94 0.35
N ASP A 191 -35.45 0.11 0.49
CA ASP A 191 -35.30 -1.35 0.53
C ASP A 191 -34.54 -1.87 -0.69
N ASP A 192 -34.76 -1.26 -1.85
CA ASP A 192 -34.17 -1.64 -3.13
C ASP A 192 -32.63 -1.52 -3.13
N PHE A 193 -32.09 -0.43 -2.55
CA PHE A 193 -30.67 -0.28 -2.28
C PHE A 193 -30.18 -1.29 -1.24
N ILE A 194 -30.92 -1.49 -0.15
CA ILE A 194 -30.53 -2.43 0.91
C ILE A 194 -30.46 -3.87 0.37
N GLN A 195 -31.36 -4.26 -0.53
CA GLN A 195 -31.31 -5.54 -1.23
C GLN A 195 -30.11 -5.61 -2.19
N LEU A 196 -29.82 -4.57 -2.97
CA LEU A 196 -28.63 -4.53 -3.83
C LEU A 196 -27.34 -4.69 -3.00
N VAL A 197 -27.15 -3.87 -1.96
CA VAL A 197 -25.91 -3.87 -1.17
C VAL A 197 -25.75 -5.04 -0.20
N SER A 198 -26.77 -5.88 -0.05
CA SER A 198 -26.71 -7.16 0.68
C SER A 198 -26.57 -8.39 -0.22
N GLY A 199 -26.76 -8.23 -1.54
CA GLY A 199 -26.83 -9.34 -2.50
C GLY A 199 -28.22 -9.98 -2.64
N GLY A 200 -29.28 -9.36 -2.11
CA GLY A 200 -30.67 -9.74 -2.31
C GLY A 200 -31.28 -9.31 -3.65
N LYS A 201 -30.74 -8.26 -4.29
CA LYS A 201 -31.17 -7.77 -5.62
C LYS A 201 -29.99 -7.66 -6.57
N ILE A 202 -30.20 -8.06 -7.82
CA ILE A 202 -29.31 -7.85 -8.95
C ILE A 202 -29.94 -6.78 -9.86
N VAL A 203 -29.16 -5.79 -10.30
CA VAL A 203 -29.61 -4.70 -11.18
C VAL A 203 -29.45 -5.04 -12.66
N SER A 204 -30.10 -4.27 -13.54
CA SER A 204 -29.97 -4.46 -14.99
C SER A 204 -28.53 -4.32 -15.48
N GLY A 205 -28.14 -5.18 -16.44
CA GLY A 205 -26.78 -5.29 -17.00
C GLY A 205 -25.73 -5.96 -16.10
N SER A 206 -26.08 -6.28 -14.84
CA SER A 206 -25.22 -7.05 -13.94
C SER A 206 -25.20 -8.54 -14.29
N VAL A 207 -24.01 -9.07 -14.57
CA VAL A 207 -23.72 -10.51 -14.49
C VAL A 207 -22.73 -10.70 -13.34
N PRO A 208 -23.14 -11.26 -12.18
CA PRO A 208 -22.25 -11.47 -11.05
C PRO A 208 -21.12 -12.47 -11.33
N LEU A 209 -19.89 -12.03 -11.14
CA LEU A 209 -18.66 -12.80 -11.38
C LEU A 209 -17.87 -13.04 -10.09
N ALA A 210 -17.15 -14.15 -10.04
CA ALA A 210 -16.11 -14.43 -9.05
C ALA A 210 -14.77 -14.69 -9.77
N HIS A 211 -13.72 -13.98 -9.37
CA HIS A 211 -12.42 -13.95 -10.04
C HIS A 211 -11.55 -15.15 -9.64
N ARG A 212 -10.92 -15.79 -10.63
CA ARG A 212 -9.85 -16.79 -10.47
C ARG A 212 -8.49 -16.10 -10.33
N TYR A 213 -7.81 -16.31 -9.22
CA TYR A 213 -6.42 -15.92 -9.01
C TYR A 213 -5.67 -16.96 -8.15
N GLY A 214 -4.35 -16.90 -8.13
CA GLY A 214 -3.49 -17.64 -7.21
C GLY A 214 -2.72 -16.68 -6.31
N GLY A 215 -1.64 -17.12 -5.67
CA GLY A 215 -0.74 -16.21 -4.95
C GLY A 215 0.33 -16.90 -4.11
N HIS A 216 1.38 -16.15 -3.77
CA HIS A 216 2.37 -16.54 -2.77
C HIS A 216 1.92 -16.05 -1.38
N GLN A 217 1.27 -16.93 -0.61
CA GLN A 217 0.85 -16.65 0.76
C GLN A 217 2.00 -16.94 1.73
N PHE A 218 2.36 -15.96 2.57
CA PHE A 218 3.56 -15.99 3.41
C PHE A 218 4.88 -16.29 2.65
N GLY A 219 4.90 -16.07 1.33
CA GLY A 219 6.03 -16.34 0.44
C GLY A 219 6.05 -17.72 -0.21
N MET A 220 5.15 -18.63 0.18
CA MET A 220 4.97 -19.95 -0.43
C MET A 220 3.81 -19.92 -1.43
N TRP A 221 3.96 -20.59 -2.58
CA TRP A 221 2.87 -20.68 -3.56
C TRP A 221 1.68 -21.46 -2.97
N ALA A 222 0.51 -20.82 -2.95
CA ALA A 222 -0.69 -21.32 -2.31
C ALA A 222 -1.70 -21.97 -3.30
N ASP A 223 -1.25 -22.29 -4.52
CA ASP A 223 -2.09 -22.82 -5.60
C ASP A 223 -3.24 -21.83 -5.95
N GLN A 224 -4.34 -22.33 -6.48
CA GLN A 224 -5.52 -21.57 -6.81
C GLN A 224 -6.25 -21.07 -5.55
N LEU A 225 -6.41 -19.75 -5.52
CA LEU A 225 -7.21 -18.98 -4.58
C LEU A 225 -8.50 -18.56 -5.31
N GLY A 226 -8.71 -17.26 -5.53
CA GLY A 226 -9.89 -16.68 -6.14
C GLY A 226 -10.83 -16.02 -5.13
N ASP A 227 -11.90 -15.39 -5.61
CA ASP A 227 -12.89 -14.67 -4.81
C ASP A 227 -13.78 -15.63 -3.99
N GLY A 228 -13.21 -16.32 -3.00
CA GLY A 228 -13.88 -17.36 -2.22
C GLY A 228 -15.05 -16.91 -1.33
N ARG A 229 -15.38 -15.62 -1.32
CA ARG A 229 -16.48 -15.00 -0.57
C ARG A 229 -16.84 -13.61 -1.11
N ALA A 230 -16.57 -13.36 -2.38
CA ALA A 230 -16.80 -12.06 -2.99
C ALA A 230 -17.40 -12.20 -4.38
N HIS A 231 -18.24 -11.24 -4.75
CA HIS A 231 -18.96 -11.23 -6.01
C HIS A 231 -18.80 -9.85 -6.64
N LEU A 232 -18.12 -9.79 -7.79
CA LEU A 232 -18.08 -8.63 -8.67
C LEU A 232 -19.44 -8.52 -9.35
N ILE A 233 -20.28 -7.59 -8.89
CA ILE A 233 -21.63 -7.37 -9.41
C ILE A 233 -21.65 -6.51 -10.70
N GLY A 234 -20.48 -6.18 -11.23
CA GLY A 234 -20.29 -5.44 -12.48
C GLY A 234 -19.61 -4.10 -12.29
N THR A 235 -19.44 -3.39 -13.39
CA THR A 235 -18.77 -2.10 -13.47
C THR A 235 -19.79 -0.98 -13.64
N TYR A 236 -19.72 0.04 -12.79
CA TYR A 236 -20.42 1.31 -12.96
C TYR A 236 -19.56 2.27 -13.78
N THR A 237 -20.18 3.12 -14.61
CA THR A 237 -19.50 4.27 -15.24
C THR A 237 -20.17 5.54 -14.78
N ASN A 238 -19.45 6.41 -14.06
CA ASN A 238 -20.02 7.62 -13.50
C ASN A 238 -20.13 8.76 -14.53
N ARG A 239 -20.83 9.84 -14.16
CA ARG A 239 -21.02 11.06 -14.97
C ARG A 239 -19.74 11.81 -15.34
N GLN A 240 -18.59 11.42 -14.77
CA GLN A 240 -17.26 11.94 -15.11
C GLN A 240 -16.55 11.05 -16.16
N GLY A 241 -17.19 9.96 -16.61
CA GLY A 241 -16.64 8.96 -17.54
C GLY A 241 -15.78 7.90 -16.86
N GLU A 242 -15.73 7.86 -15.52
CA GLU A 242 -14.88 6.92 -14.79
C GLU A 242 -15.54 5.54 -14.60
N LYS A 243 -14.82 4.48 -14.94
CA LYS A 243 -15.19 3.10 -14.60
C LYS A 243 -14.87 2.78 -13.12
N TRP A 244 -15.77 2.06 -12.45
CA TRP A 244 -15.63 1.56 -11.08
C TRP A 244 -16.21 0.15 -10.94
N GLU A 245 -15.37 -0.84 -10.64
CA GLU A 245 -15.75 -2.24 -10.38
C GLU A 245 -16.32 -2.42 -8.97
N LEU A 246 -17.57 -2.89 -8.87
CA LEU A 246 -18.30 -3.01 -7.62
C LEU A 246 -18.32 -4.46 -7.11
N GLN A 247 -17.83 -4.69 -5.90
CA GLN A 247 -17.68 -6.04 -5.34
C GLN A 247 -18.31 -6.18 -3.95
N LEU A 248 -19.30 -7.05 -3.83
CA LEU A 248 -19.90 -7.45 -2.55
C LEU A 248 -18.98 -8.48 -1.87
N LYS A 249 -18.53 -8.21 -0.65
CA LYS A 249 -17.69 -9.11 0.16
C LYS A 249 -18.48 -9.68 1.33
N GLY A 250 -18.44 -11.00 1.51
CA GLY A 250 -19.23 -11.75 2.51
C GLY A 250 -20.58 -12.28 2.00
N SER A 251 -20.84 -12.15 0.71
CA SER A 251 -22.16 -12.31 0.09
C SER A 251 -22.46 -13.71 -0.44
N GLY A 252 -21.71 -14.75 -0.05
CA GLY A 252 -22.03 -16.15 -0.39
C GLY A 252 -20.82 -16.97 -0.88
N LYS A 253 -21.05 -18.27 -1.14
CA LYS A 253 -20.03 -19.16 -1.69
C LYS A 253 -19.80 -18.94 -3.18
N THR A 254 -18.61 -19.29 -3.63
CA THR A 254 -18.19 -19.32 -5.04
C THR A 254 -17.43 -20.62 -5.30
N PRO A 255 -17.09 -20.96 -6.56
CA PRO A 255 -16.17 -22.06 -6.87
C PRO A 255 -14.82 -21.98 -6.12
N TYR A 256 -14.44 -20.78 -5.69
CA TYR A 256 -13.17 -20.46 -5.05
C TYR A 256 -13.21 -20.47 -3.51
N SER A 257 -14.35 -20.82 -2.87
CA SER A 257 -14.48 -20.76 -1.41
C SER A 257 -13.53 -21.69 -0.64
N ARG A 258 -12.96 -22.70 -1.28
CA ARG A 258 -12.17 -23.77 -0.63
C ARG A 258 -12.97 -24.34 0.56
N ASN A 259 -12.41 -24.37 1.76
CA ASN A 259 -13.10 -24.85 2.96
C ASN A 259 -14.00 -23.77 3.64
N GLY A 260 -14.02 -22.55 3.11
CA GLY A 260 -14.78 -21.43 3.67
C GLY A 260 -16.29 -21.52 3.46
N ASP A 261 -17.03 -20.72 4.23
CA ASP A 261 -18.50 -20.64 4.19
C ASP A 261 -19.04 -19.59 3.19
N GLY A 262 -18.18 -18.76 2.61
CA GLY A 262 -18.57 -17.66 1.72
C GLY A 262 -18.98 -16.36 2.44
N ARG A 263 -18.83 -16.28 3.76
CA ARG A 263 -19.28 -15.14 4.58
C ARG A 263 -18.14 -14.27 5.11
N ALA A 264 -18.52 -13.06 5.50
CA ALA A 264 -17.74 -12.16 6.33
C ALA A 264 -18.54 -11.85 7.61
N VAL A 265 -17.82 -11.41 8.65
CA VAL A 265 -18.36 -11.19 10.00
C VAL A 265 -18.29 -9.72 10.37
N LEU A 266 -19.22 -9.27 11.22
CA LEU A 266 -19.43 -7.88 11.59
C LEU A 266 -18.13 -7.16 11.98
N ARG A 267 -17.30 -7.76 12.84
CA ARG A 267 -16.01 -7.17 13.25
C ARG A 267 -15.10 -6.84 12.08
N SER A 268 -15.05 -7.70 11.06
CA SER A 268 -14.18 -7.52 9.89
C SER A 268 -14.75 -6.51 8.91
N SER A 269 -16.07 -6.55 8.70
CA SER A 269 -16.76 -5.65 7.79
C SER A 269 -16.76 -4.20 8.30
N VAL A 270 -16.90 -3.98 9.62
CA VAL A 270 -16.68 -2.67 10.27
C VAL A 270 -15.24 -2.19 10.05
N ARG A 271 -14.25 -3.04 10.29
CA ARG A 271 -12.82 -2.69 10.14
C ARG A 271 -12.46 -2.33 8.70
N GLU A 272 -12.93 -3.10 7.73
CA GLU A 272 -12.69 -2.86 6.31
C GLU A 272 -13.39 -1.58 5.82
N PHE A 273 -14.67 -1.38 6.15
CA PHE A 273 -15.40 -0.16 5.83
C PHE A 273 -14.69 1.10 6.36
N LEU A 274 -14.31 1.09 7.65
CA LEU A 274 -13.63 2.23 8.26
C LEU A 274 -12.21 2.45 7.72
N CYS A 275 -11.48 1.39 7.36
CA CYS A 275 -10.09 1.52 6.92
C CYS A 275 -9.94 1.92 5.45
N SER A 276 -10.82 1.44 4.56
CA SER A 276 -10.90 1.92 3.17
C SER A 276 -11.04 3.44 3.13
N GLU A 277 -12.05 3.98 3.82
CA GLU A 277 -12.30 5.42 3.81
C GLU A 277 -11.20 6.18 4.56
N ALA A 278 -10.72 5.71 5.71
CA ALA A 278 -9.62 6.34 6.43
C ALA A 278 -8.34 6.47 5.58
N MET A 279 -8.00 5.47 4.79
CA MET A 279 -6.82 5.50 3.91
C MET A 279 -7.02 6.47 2.74
N HIS A 280 -8.23 6.56 2.18
CA HIS A 280 -8.58 7.55 1.16
C HIS A 280 -8.38 8.99 1.68
N TYR A 281 -8.95 9.33 2.84
CA TYR A 281 -8.83 10.69 3.42
C TYR A 281 -7.46 10.99 4.05
N LEU A 282 -6.60 9.98 4.23
CA LEU A 282 -5.15 10.17 4.48
C LEU A 282 -4.35 10.46 3.20
N GLY A 283 -4.97 10.45 2.02
CA GLY A 283 -4.31 10.64 0.73
C GLY A 283 -3.55 9.41 0.23
N ILE A 284 -3.99 8.21 0.62
CA ILE A 284 -3.36 6.94 0.25
C ILE A 284 -4.25 6.19 -0.75
N PRO A 285 -3.71 5.77 -1.93
CA PRO A 285 -4.49 5.02 -2.91
C PRO A 285 -5.08 3.74 -2.33
N THR A 286 -6.39 3.52 -2.52
CA THR A 286 -7.14 2.44 -1.88
C THR A 286 -8.45 2.13 -2.61
N SER A 287 -8.92 0.90 -2.46
CA SER A 287 -10.33 0.53 -2.61
C SER A 287 -11.22 1.30 -1.62
N ARG A 288 -12.39 1.73 -2.09
CA ARG A 288 -13.42 2.48 -1.35
C ARG A 288 -14.47 1.55 -0.77
N ALA A 289 -15.12 1.97 0.31
CA ALA A 289 -16.25 1.25 0.89
C ALA A 289 -17.56 2.03 0.67
N VAL A 290 -18.46 1.48 -0.12
CA VAL A 290 -19.76 2.08 -0.41
C VAL A 290 -20.67 1.97 0.80
N SER A 291 -20.83 0.76 1.36
CA SER A 291 -21.76 0.48 2.44
C SER A 291 -21.34 -0.72 3.30
N LEU A 292 -21.93 -0.79 4.50
CA LEU A 292 -21.81 -1.87 5.45
C LEU A 292 -23.22 -2.36 5.84
N VAL A 293 -23.52 -3.60 5.51
CA VAL A 293 -24.76 -4.30 5.88
C VAL A 293 -24.47 -5.38 6.91
N VAL A 294 -25.37 -5.54 7.87
CA VAL A 294 -25.29 -6.50 8.98
C VAL A 294 -26.53 -7.40 8.98
N SER A 295 -26.36 -8.63 9.44
CA SER A 295 -27.39 -9.67 9.52
C SER A 295 -27.29 -10.40 10.88
N ASP A 296 -28.38 -11.01 11.31
CA ASP A 296 -28.42 -11.90 12.48
C ASP A 296 -28.16 -13.37 12.13
N ASP A 297 -27.80 -13.67 10.87
CA ASP A 297 -27.31 -14.98 10.44
C ASP A 297 -26.01 -15.32 11.19
N GLU A 298 -26.01 -16.45 11.88
CA GLU A 298 -24.86 -16.95 12.64
C GLU A 298 -23.74 -17.43 11.71
N VAL A 299 -22.54 -16.86 11.88
CA VAL A 299 -21.35 -17.17 11.09
C VAL A 299 -20.25 -17.69 12.03
N TRP A 300 -19.88 -18.96 11.87
CA TRP A 300 -18.94 -19.64 12.77
C TRP A 300 -17.49 -19.26 12.49
N ARG A 301 -16.76 -18.75 13.49
CA ARG A 301 -15.35 -18.38 13.35
C ARG A 301 -14.54 -18.75 14.58
N ASP A 302 -13.40 -19.38 14.34
CA ASP A 302 -12.26 -19.30 15.26
C ASP A 302 -11.60 -17.94 15.05
N GLN A 303 -11.76 -17.02 16.00
CA GLN A 303 -11.26 -15.66 15.84
C GLN A 303 -9.72 -15.63 15.78
N PHE A 304 -9.00 -16.56 16.41
CA PHE A 304 -7.54 -16.47 16.58
C PHE A 304 -6.77 -17.69 16.09
N TYR A 305 -7.44 -18.60 15.36
CA TYR A 305 -6.89 -19.87 14.86
C TYR A 305 -6.30 -20.74 15.98
N ASN A 306 -6.99 -20.78 17.14
CA ASN A 306 -6.57 -21.46 18.36
C ASN A 306 -7.49 -22.61 18.81
N GLY A 307 -8.46 -22.99 17.98
CA GLY A 307 -9.47 -24.02 18.22
C GLY A 307 -10.77 -23.51 18.85
N ASN A 308 -10.83 -22.25 19.31
CA ASN A 308 -12.02 -21.71 19.97
C ASN A 308 -13.02 -21.11 18.97
N ILE A 309 -13.80 -21.98 18.32
CA ILE A 309 -14.85 -21.57 17.38
C ILE A 309 -16.01 -20.92 18.15
N THR A 310 -16.31 -19.67 17.79
CA THR A 310 -17.45 -18.89 18.30
C THR A 310 -18.43 -18.58 17.18
N LYS A 311 -19.62 -18.08 17.53
CA LYS A 311 -20.58 -17.53 16.57
C LYS A 311 -20.42 -16.02 16.51
N GLU A 312 -20.27 -15.48 15.31
CA GLU A 312 -20.28 -14.05 15.02
C GLU A 312 -21.47 -13.69 14.13
N ARG A 313 -21.86 -12.41 14.09
CA ARG A 313 -22.94 -11.92 13.21
C ARG A 313 -22.45 -11.76 11.77
N GLY A 314 -23.24 -12.23 10.81
CA GLY A 314 -22.97 -12.07 9.38
C GLY A 314 -22.99 -10.61 8.93
N ALA A 315 -22.11 -10.25 7.99
CA ALA A 315 -22.08 -8.92 7.41
C ALA A 315 -21.59 -8.94 5.95
N VAL A 316 -22.01 -7.93 5.17
CA VAL A 316 -21.54 -7.66 3.81
C VAL A 316 -20.99 -6.24 3.72
N VAL A 317 -19.88 -6.08 2.99
CA VAL A 317 -19.37 -4.76 2.57
C VAL A 317 -19.51 -4.67 1.05
N LEU A 318 -20.17 -3.63 0.54
CA LEU A 318 -20.03 -3.27 -0.87
C LEU A 318 -18.77 -2.42 -1.04
N ARG A 319 -17.81 -2.94 -1.82
CA ARG A 319 -16.53 -2.29 -2.12
C ARG A 319 -16.52 -1.74 -3.54
N ALA A 320 -15.78 -0.67 -3.78
CA ALA A 320 -15.56 -0.11 -5.11
C ALA A 320 -14.06 0.10 -5.37
N ALA A 321 -13.59 -0.26 -6.55
CA ALA A 321 -12.21 -0.03 -7.01
C ALA A 321 -12.19 0.32 -8.50
N LYS A 322 -11.07 0.86 -9.00
CA LYS A 322 -10.85 1.00 -10.45
C LYS A 322 -10.62 -0.36 -11.12
N SER A 323 -10.07 -1.32 -10.37
CA SER A 323 -9.91 -2.71 -10.76
C SER A 323 -9.64 -3.61 -9.55
N TRP A 324 -10.11 -4.86 -9.60
CA TRP A 324 -9.78 -5.93 -8.66
C TRP A 324 -8.68 -6.89 -9.16
N PHE A 325 -7.94 -6.54 -10.22
CA PHE A 325 -6.77 -7.34 -10.68
C PHE A 325 -5.57 -7.24 -9.73
N ARG A 326 -4.98 -8.41 -9.46
CA ARG A 326 -3.93 -8.66 -8.45
C ARG A 326 -2.67 -9.20 -9.14
N ILE A 327 -1.50 -9.14 -8.48
CA ILE A 327 -0.31 -9.89 -8.94
C ILE A 327 -0.67 -11.39 -9.08
N GLY A 328 -1.41 -11.93 -8.10
CA GLY A 328 -1.97 -13.28 -8.12
C GLY A 328 -2.84 -13.65 -9.33
N SER A 329 -3.45 -12.67 -10.02
CA SER A 329 -4.24 -12.88 -11.24
C SER A 329 -3.37 -13.24 -12.45
N LEU A 330 -2.15 -12.71 -12.51
CA LEU A 330 -1.16 -13.04 -13.55
C LEU A 330 -0.34 -14.28 -13.16
N GLU A 331 0.01 -14.43 -11.88
CA GLU A 331 0.78 -15.58 -11.39
C GLU A 331 0.09 -16.93 -11.66
N ILE A 332 -1.22 -17.04 -11.52
CA ILE A 332 -1.91 -18.32 -11.74
C ILE A 332 -1.83 -18.78 -13.20
N LEU A 333 -1.96 -17.85 -14.15
CA LEU A 333 -1.89 -18.16 -15.59
C LEU A 333 -0.46 -18.51 -15.99
N ALA A 334 0.53 -17.77 -15.49
CA ALA A 334 1.95 -18.07 -15.69
C ALA A 334 2.36 -19.43 -15.08
N HIS A 335 1.89 -19.73 -13.87
CA HIS A 335 2.18 -20.99 -13.17
C HIS A 335 1.58 -22.21 -13.86
N TYR A 336 0.36 -22.10 -14.38
CA TYR A 336 -0.30 -23.19 -15.12
C TYR A 336 0.07 -23.25 -16.62
N GLY A 337 0.91 -22.34 -17.11
CA GLY A 337 1.30 -22.29 -18.53
C GLY A 337 0.19 -21.82 -19.48
N GLU A 338 -0.84 -21.14 -18.96
CA GLU A 338 -1.97 -20.58 -19.70
C GLU A 338 -1.54 -19.27 -20.42
N LEU A 339 -0.45 -19.33 -21.20
CA LEU A 339 0.29 -18.16 -21.67
C LEU A 339 -0.47 -17.27 -22.66
N ASP A 340 -1.35 -17.84 -23.49
CA ASP A 340 -2.16 -17.05 -24.41
C ASP A 340 -3.21 -16.24 -23.64
N LEU A 341 -3.86 -16.86 -22.64
CA LEU A 341 -4.79 -16.21 -21.72
C LEU A 341 -4.09 -15.17 -20.83
N LEU A 342 -2.82 -15.41 -20.46
CA LEU A 342 -1.98 -14.42 -19.76
C LEU A 342 -1.74 -13.17 -20.62
N ARG A 343 -1.50 -13.31 -21.95
CA ARG A 343 -1.43 -12.16 -22.86
C ARG A 343 -2.77 -11.44 -22.95
N THR A 344 -3.87 -12.16 -23.20
CA THR A 344 -5.22 -11.57 -23.28
C THR A 344 -5.59 -10.77 -22.03
N LEU A 345 -5.33 -11.31 -20.84
CA LEU A 345 -5.58 -10.62 -19.59
C LEU A 345 -4.68 -9.38 -19.42
N LEU A 346 -3.40 -9.49 -19.75
CA LEU A 346 -2.44 -8.39 -19.57
C LEU A 346 -2.66 -7.24 -20.57
N ASP A 347 -2.91 -7.56 -21.85
CA ASP A 347 -3.27 -6.57 -22.87
C ASP A 347 -4.59 -5.85 -22.49
N PHE A 348 -5.59 -6.58 -21.98
CA PHE A 348 -6.83 -5.98 -21.44
C PHE A 348 -6.56 -5.02 -20.27
N ILE A 349 -5.78 -5.46 -19.27
CA ILE A 349 -5.42 -4.63 -18.10
C ILE A 349 -4.70 -3.35 -18.53
N ILE A 350 -3.78 -3.44 -19.48
CA ILE A 350 -3.05 -2.28 -20.02
C ILE A 350 -4.00 -1.32 -20.73
N GLN A 351 -4.85 -1.83 -21.63
CA GLN A 351 -5.80 -1.03 -22.39
C GLN A 351 -6.83 -0.30 -21.50
N GLU A 352 -7.32 -0.96 -20.44
CA GLU A 352 -8.38 -0.42 -19.57
C GLU A 352 -7.86 0.46 -18.43
N HIS A 353 -6.62 0.26 -17.96
CA HIS A 353 -6.13 0.88 -16.72
C HIS A 353 -4.80 1.64 -16.86
N PHE A 354 -4.09 1.48 -17.98
CA PHE A 354 -2.80 2.15 -18.23
C PHE A 354 -2.82 2.91 -19.57
N PRO A 355 -3.75 3.87 -19.79
CA PRO A 355 -3.98 4.53 -21.08
C PRO A 355 -2.82 5.39 -21.60
N SER A 356 -1.75 5.56 -20.83
CA SER A 356 -0.48 6.15 -21.28
C SER A 356 0.45 5.15 -22.01
N ILE A 357 0.04 3.88 -22.12
CA ILE A 357 0.78 2.79 -22.76
C ILE A 357 -0.06 2.29 -23.94
N ASP A 358 0.44 2.41 -25.18
CA ASP A 358 -0.26 1.82 -26.32
C ASP A 358 -0.08 0.28 -26.29
N VAL A 359 -1.20 -0.43 -26.27
CA VAL A 359 -1.26 -1.90 -26.29
C VAL A 359 -0.73 -2.53 -27.60
N LYS A 360 -0.31 -1.71 -28.57
CA LYS A 360 0.39 -2.15 -29.79
C LYS A 360 1.91 -2.08 -29.68
N GLU A 361 2.46 -1.23 -28.82
CA GLU A 361 3.91 -1.03 -28.71
C GLU A 361 4.61 -2.32 -28.21
N PRO A 362 5.81 -2.65 -28.70
CA PRO A 362 6.50 -3.89 -28.32
C PRO A 362 6.81 -3.97 -26.82
N ASN A 363 7.12 -2.83 -26.18
CA ASN A 363 7.57 -2.76 -24.80
C ASN A 363 6.46 -2.59 -23.76
N ARG A 364 5.18 -2.59 -24.16
CA ARG A 364 4.03 -2.35 -23.28
C ARG A 364 4.04 -3.12 -21.96
N TYR A 365 4.50 -4.37 -21.94
CA TYR A 365 4.61 -5.19 -20.72
C TYR A 365 5.74 -4.71 -19.78
N VAL A 366 6.82 -4.17 -20.33
CA VAL A 366 7.94 -3.56 -19.60
C VAL A 366 7.53 -2.17 -19.07
N ASP A 367 6.80 -1.39 -19.86
CA ASP A 367 6.30 -0.07 -19.46
C ASP A 367 5.20 -0.18 -18.38
N PHE A 368 4.34 -1.19 -18.49
CA PHE A 368 3.40 -1.60 -17.45
C PHE A 368 4.16 -1.96 -16.17
N PHE A 369 5.15 -2.85 -16.26
CA PHE A 369 5.95 -3.25 -15.11
C PHE A 369 6.68 -2.06 -14.46
N SER A 370 7.21 -1.13 -15.26
CA SER A 370 7.81 0.14 -14.81
C SER A 370 6.82 0.96 -13.97
N THR A 371 5.59 1.11 -14.47
CA THR A 371 4.53 1.86 -13.79
C THR A 371 4.13 1.20 -12.46
N VAL A 372 3.92 -0.13 -12.46
CA VAL A 372 3.52 -0.88 -11.25
C VAL A 372 4.64 -0.89 -10.20
N VAL A 373 5.91 -1.05 -10.62
CA VAL A 373 7.08 -0.97 -9.73
C VAL A 373 7.21 0.42 -9.09
N PHE A 374 7.03 1.48 -9.88
CA PHE A 374 7.09 2.85 -9.38
C PHE A 374 5.96 3.14 -8.39
N GLU A 375 4.69 2.95 -8.77
CA GLU A 375 3.56 3.30 -7.91
C GLU A 375 3.43 2.40 -6.67
N THR A 376 3.84 1.13 -6.73
CA THR A 376 3.94 0.28 -5.53
C THR A 376 4.98 0.83 -4.55
N ALA A 377 6.10 1.38 -5.03
CA ALA A 377 7.07 2.07 -4.18
C ALA A 377 6.49 3.35 -3.56
N GLN A 378 5.63 4.08 -4.29
CA GLN A 378 4.93 5.26 -3.78
C GLN A 378 3.92 4.89 -2.67
N LEU A 379 3.14 3.83 -2.90
CA LEU A 379 2.12 3.31 -1.99
C LEU A 379 2.73 2.87 -0.65
N ILE A 380 3.79 2.06 -0.69
CA ILE A 380 4.40 1.53 0.53
C ILE A 380 5.12 2.66 1.29
N ALA A 381 5.72 3.63 0.62
CA ALA A 381 6.24 4.83 1.27
C ALA A 381 5.12 5.66 1.94
N LEU A 382 3.91 5.71 1.37
CA LEU A 382 2.74 6.33 1.99
C LEU A 382 2.25 5.56 3.23
N TRP A 383 2.08 4.23 3.15
CA TRP A 383 1.76 3.36 4.29
C TRP A 383 2.72 3.61 5.46
N MET A 384 4.02 3.58 5.17
CA MET A 384 5.07 3.82 6.15
C MET A 384 5.02 5.26 6.71
N SER A 385 4.61 6.28 5.94
CA SER A 385 4.53 7.67 6.43
C SER A 385 3.40 7.94 7.44
N VAL A 386 2.39 7.08 7.51
CA VAL A 386 1.30 7.13 8.50
C VAL A 386 1.38 6.04 9.57
N GLY A 387 2.33 5.11 9.44
CA GLY A 387 2.51 3.99 10.37
C GLY A 387 1.53 2.83 10.13
N PHE A 388 0.96 2.72 8.93
CA PHE A 388 0.07 1.62 8.56
C PHE A 388 0.87 0.33 8.30
N ALA A 389 0.46 -0.76 8.95
CA ALA A 389 0.89 -2.12 8.66
C ALA A 389 -0.30 -2.92 8.12
N HIS A 390 -0.16 -3.50 6.92
CA HIS A 390 -1.23 -4.25 6.24
C HIS A 390 -1.52 -5.62 6.89
N GLY A 391 -0.45 -6.30 7.33
CA GLY A 391 -0.53 -7.57 8.07
C GLY A 391 -0.63 -8.84 7.20
N VAL A 392 -1.04 -8.74 5.94
CA VAL A 392 -1.11 -9.88 4.99
C VAL A 392 -0.66 -9.43 3.59
N CYS A 393 0.61 -9.07 3.44
CA CYS A 393 1.19 -8.65 2.15
C CYS A 393 1.53 -9.85 1.24
N ASN A 394 0.58 -10.77 1.03
CA ASN A 394 0.68 -11.79 0.00
C ASN A 394 0.57 -11.15 -1.41
N THR A 395 0.99 -11.84 -2.46
CA THR A 395 0.84 -11.34 -3.85
C THR A 395 -0.63 -11.30 -4.31
N ASP A 396 -1.50 -12.15 -3.76
CA ASP A 396 -2.95 -12.05 -3.94
C ASP A 396 -3.53 -10.74 -3.38
N ASN A 397 -2.89 -10.09 -2.41
CA ASN A 397 -3.36 -8.82 -1.83
C ASN A 397 -2.68 -7.57 -2.44
N PHE A 398 -1.88 -7.73 -3.49
CA PHE A 398 -1.24 -6.62 -4.19
C PHE A 398 -2.00 -6.31 -5.49
N SER A 399 -2.73 -5.20 -5.52
CA SER A 399 -3.41 -4.72 -6.72
C SER A 399 -2.39 -4.27 -7.78
N LEU A 400 -2.63 -4.60 -9.04
CA LEU A 400 -1.80 -4.13 -10.16
C LEU A 400 -1.88 -2.61 -10.34
N LEU A 401 -2.97 -1.98 -9.93
CA LEU A 401 -3.13 -0.51 -9.96
C LEU A 401 -2.47 0.18 -8.75
N SER A 402 -1.66 -0.54 -7.96
CA SER A 402 -0.94 -0.01 -6.79
C SER A 402 -1.84 0.70 -5.77
N ILE A 403 -3.06 0.17 -5.57
CA ILE A 403 -4.01 0.60 -4.53
C ILE A 403 -4.04 -0.39 -3.36
N THR A 404 -4.35 0.11 -2.16
CA THR A 404 -4.58 -0.71 -0.97
C THR A 404 -5.89 -1.50 -1.09
N ILE A 405 -5.82 -2.83 -0.94
CA ILE A 405 -6.96 -3.75 -1.00
C ILE A 405 -6.93 -4.77 0.15
N ASP A 406 -8.06 -5.45 0.35
CA ASP A 406 -8.26 -6.56 1.29
C ASP A 406 -7.78 -6.29 2.73
N TYR A 407 -8.48 -5.36 3.39
CA TYR A 407 -8.28 -5.01 4.80
C TYR A 407 -8.69 -6.13 5.76
N GLY A 408 -7.74 -7.03 6.05
CA GLY A 408 -7.87 -8.04 7.11
C GLY A 408 -7.27 -7.55 8.43
N PRO A 409 -6.21 -8.20 8.95
CA PRO A 409 -5.60 -7.90 10.23
C PRO A 409 -4.58 -6.76 10.13
N PHE A 410 -5.00 -5.63 9.59
CA PHE A 410 -4.17 -4.42 9.52
C PHE A 410 -4.05 -3.74 10.90
N GLY A 411 -3.12 -2.81 11.04
CA GLY A 411 -3.07 -1.91 12.20
C GLY A 411 -2.28 -0.64 11.92
N PHE A 412 -2.70 0.47 12.52
CA PHE A 412 -1.89 1.68 12.60
C PHE A 412 -1.01 1.63 13.85
N MET A 413 0.30 1.79 13.69
CA MET A 413 1.30 1.74 14.76
C MET A 413 1.09 2.88 15.76
N GLU A 414 0.65 2.54 16.98
CA GLU A 414 0.20 3.51 17.99
C GLU A 414 1.34 4.05 18.87
N ALA A 415 2.28 3.17 19.24
CA ALA A 415 3.58 3.50 19.82
C ALA A 415 4.67 3.03 18.85
N TYR A 416 5.81 3.72 18.79
CA TYR A 416 6.83 3.37 17.81
C TYR A 416 7.46 2.00 18.07
N ASN A 417 7.32 1.09 17.11
CA ASN A 417 7.90 -0.24 17.14
C ASN A 417 8.16 -0.72 15.69
N PRO A 418 9.43 -0.78 15.22
CA PRO A 418 9.73 -1.26 13.87
C PRO A 418 9.40 -2.75 13.66
N ASP A 419 9.25 -3.51 14.75
CA ASP A 419 8.83 -4.90 14.78
C ASP A 419 7.32 -5.06 15.09
N PHE A 420 6.52 -4.01 14.91
CA PHE A 420 5.07 -4.09 15.03
C PHE A 420 4.47 -5.02 13.97
N VAL A 421 3.79 -6.07 14.44
CA VAL A 421 2.99 -7.01 13.65
C VAL A 421 1.54 -6.83 14.07
N PRO A 422 0.61 -6.45 13.16
CA PRO A 422 -0.81 -6.34 13.49
C PRO A 422 -1.56 -7.67 13.39
N ASN A 423 -0.99 -8.67 12.71
CA ASN A 423 -1.57 -9.97 12.43
C ASN A 423 -1.12 -11.02 13.44
N THR A 424 -2.04 -11.54 14.26
CA THR A 424 -1.71 -12.57 15.26
C THR A 424 -1.37 -13.95 14.69
N SER A 425 -1.50 -14.15 13.37
CA SER A 425 -1.13 -15.38 12.66
C SER A 425 0.17 -15.23 11.84
N ASP A 426 0.90 -14.12 12.01
CA ASP A 426 2.22 -13.90 11.42
C ASP A 426 3.33 -14.16 12.46
N ASP A 427 3.44 -15.42 12.90
CA ASP A 427 4.39 -15.85 13.94
C ASP A 427 5.85 -15.57 13.57
N GLU A 428 6.21 -15.76 12.28
CA GLU A 428 7.52 -15.42 11.73
C GLU A 428 7.76 -13.90 11.61
N ARG A 429 6.71 -13.08 11.81
CA ARG A 429 6.73 -11.62 11.67
C ARG A 429 7.13 -11.15 10.27
N ARG A 430 6.79 -11.95 9.24
CA ARG A 430 7.09 -11.69 7.83
C ARG A 430 6.54 -10.33 7.39
N TYR A 431 5.33 -10.00 7.82
CA TYR A 431 4.57 -8.80 7.45
C TYR A 431 4.58 -7.70 8.52
N LYS A 432 5.57 -7.73 9.44
CA LYS A 432 5.86 -6.62 10.35
C LYS A 432 6.11 -5.30 9.60
N ILE A 433 5.80 -4.17 10.23
CA ILE A 433 5.87 -2.85 9.60
C ILE A 433 7.25 -2.55 8.96
N GLY A 434 8.35 -2.92 9.64
CA GLY A 434 9.71 -2.76 9.11
C GLY A 434 10.06 -3.57 7.86
N ASN A 435 9.28 -4.61 7.53
CA ASN A 435 9.49 -5.47 6.35
C ASN A 435 8.68 -5.05 5.12
N GLN A 436 7.68 -4.17 5.24
CA GLN A 436 6.74 -3.92 4.13
C GLN A 436 7.43 -3.45 2.84
N ALA A 437 8.51 -2.67 2.95
CA ALA A 437 9.30 -2.22 1.80
C ALA A 437 10.02 -3.38 1.06
N SER A 438 10.62 -4.33 1.78
CA SER A 438 11.27 -5.50 1.15
C SER A 438 10.27 -6.55 0.67
N ILE A 439 9.14 -6.70 1.35
CA ILE A 439 8.02 -7.53 0.87
C ILE A 439 7.40 -6.96 -0.41
N GLY A 440 7.29 -5.63 -0.55
CA GLY A 440 6.91 -5.00 -1.80
C GLY A 440 7.84 -5.37 -2.96
N MET A 441 9.15 -5.35 -2.72
CA MET A 441 10.14 -5.79 -3.72
C MET A 441 10.00 -7.28 -4.06
N PHE A 442 9.76 -8.15 -3.08
CA PHE A 442 9.50 -9.57 -3.29
C PHE A 442 8.22 -9.81 -4.11
N ASN A 443 7.15 -9.07 -3.85
CA ASN A 443 5.90 -9.19 -4.61
C ASN A 443 6.07 -8.69 -6.06
N LEU A 444 6.86 -7.62 -6.27
CA LEU A 444 7.22 -7.14 -7.62
C LEU A 444 8.16 -8.10 -8.36
N ASP A 445 9.07 -8.80 -7.67
CA ASP A 445 9.84 -9.90 -8.24
C ASP A 445 8.94 -11.06 -8.69
N LYS A 446 7.88 -11.36 -7.92
CA LYS A 446 6.85 -12.34 -8.32
C LYS A 446 6.01 -11.90 -9.52
N LEU A 447 5.69 -10.61 -9.62
CA LEU A 447 5.11 -10.05 -10.85
C LEU A 447 6.06 -10.23 -12.05
N LEU A 448 7.36 -9.94 -11.89
CA LEU A 448 8.36 -10.16 -12.95
C LEU A 448 8.48 -11.64 -13.34
N GLN A 449 8.46 -12.56 -12.37
CA GLN A 449 8.43 -14.01 -12.62
C GLN A 449 7.19 -14.41 -13.46
N ALA A 450 6.02 -13.83 -13.20
CA ALA A 450 4.81 -14.07 -13.99
C ALA A 450 4.86 -13.45 -15.40
N LEU A 451 5.52 -12.30 -15.57
CA LEU A 451 5.68 -11.65 -16.89
C LEU A 451 6.76 -12.30 -17.77
N ASN A 452 7.79 -12.90 -17.18
CA ASN A 452 8.94 -13.47 -17.89
C ASN A 452 8.62 -14.41 -19.08
N PRO A 453 7.57 -15.25 -19.09
CA PRO A 453 7.19 -16.04 -20.27
C PRO A 453 6.79 -15.22 -21.50
N LEU A 454 6.42 -13.94 -21.32
CA LEU A 454 5.96 -13.05 -22.40
C LEU A 454 7.05 -12.12 -22.96
N LEU A 455 8.18 -11.97 -22.25
CA LEU A 455 9.22 -10.99 -22.57
C LEU A 455 10.36 -11.60 -23.40
N ASP A 456 10.97 -10.82 -24.30
CA ASP A 456 12.24 -11.22 -24.95
C ASP A 456 13.48 -11.06 -24.04
N LEU A 457 14.68 -11.39 -24.55
CA LEU A 457 15.93 -11.32 -23.77
C LEU A 457 16.38 -9.90 -23.41
N GLY A 458 16.09 -8.90 -24.24
CA GLY A 458 16.36 -7.49 -23.96
C GLY A 458 15.33 -6.92 -22.99
N GLN A 459 14.06 -7.21 -23.20
CA GLN A 459 12.97 -6.84 -22.29
C GLN A 459 13.17 -7.39 -20.88
N LYS A 460 13.60 -8.65 -20.75
CA LYS A 460 14.00 -9.25 -19.47
C LYS A 460 15.12 -8.47 -18.76
N GLN A 461 16.12 -8.00 -19.51
CA GLN A 461 17.21 -7.19 -18.94
C GLN A 461 16.72 -5.81 -18.46
N ILE A 462 15.86 -5.15 -19.24
CA ILE A 462 15.28 -3.85 -18.88
C ILE A 462 14.36 -4.00 -17.65
N ALA A 463 13.50 -5.01 -17.62
CA ALA A 463 12.61 -5.26 -16.49
C ALA A 463 13.37 -5.62 -15.20
N ALA A 464 14.48 -6.37 -15.29
CA ALA A 464 15.37 -6.60 -14.14
C ALA A 464 16.03 -5.30 -13.64
N GLN A 465 16.41 -4.39 -14.54
CA GLN A 465 16.94 -3.07 -14.17
C GLN A 465 15.88 -2.19 -13.51
N ILE A 466 14.64 -2.20 -14.00
CA ILE A 466 13.49 -1.52 -13.39
C ILE A 466 13.26 -2.02 -11.95
N LEU A 467 13.22 -3.34 -11.74
CA LEU A 467 13.06 -3.91 -10.39
C LEU A 467 14.22 -3.50 -9.46
N HIS A 468 15.45 -3.42 -9.97
CA HIS A 468 16.61 -2.93 -9.21
C HIS A 468 16.50 -1.43 -8.83
N GLN A 469 15.67 -0.62 -9.53
CA GLN A 469 15.42 0.78 -9.17
C GLN A 469 14.35 0.96 -8.07
N TYR A 470 13.50 -0.05 -7.79
CA TYR A 470 12.46 0.00 -6.76
C TYR A 470 12.92 0.62 -5.41
N PRO A 471 14.07 0.21 -4.82
CA PRO A 471 14.50 0.80 -3.54
C PRO A 471 14.76 2.30 -3.64
N ALA A 472 15.30 2.78 -4.78
CA ALA A 472 15.58 4.20 -4.98
C ALA A 472 14.29 5.04 -5.06
N HIS A 473 13.26 4.54 -5.76
CA HIS A 473 11.93 5.18 -5.79
C HIS A 473 11.31 5.24 -4.39
N TYR A 474 11.29 4.11 -3.68
CA TYR A 474 10.80 4.03 -2.30
C TYR A 474 11.52 5.02 -1.38
N TYR A 475 12.86 5.04 -1.37
CA TYR A 475 13.62 5.94 -0.49
C TYR A 475 13.45 7.41 -0.85
N ALA A 476 13.35 7.76 -2.14
CA ALA A 476 13.09 9.14 -2.57
C ALA A 476 11.72 9.64 -2.07
N ARG A 477 10.67 8.82 -2.20
CA ARG A 477 9.32 9.15 -1.71
C ARG A 477 9.26 9.18 -0.19
N PHE A 478 9.85 8.19 0.48
CA PHE A 478 9.93 8.11 1.93
C PHE A 478 10.61 9.35 2.53
N ARG A 479 11.77 9.76 1.98
CA ARG A 479 12.46 10.99 2.34
C ARG A 479 11.54 12.20 2.15
N LYS A 480 10.92 12.37 0.96
CA LYS A 480 10.01 13.49 0.66
C LYS A 480 8.86 13.60 1.67
N LEU A 481 8.25 12.47 2.03
CA LEU A 481 7.17 12.42 3.02
C LEU A 481 7.66 12.80 4.41
N PHE A 482 8.73 12.20 4.94
CA PHE A 482 9.23 12.53 6.28
C PHE A 482 9.79 13.96 6.39
N LYS A 483 10.36 14.52 5.32
CA LYS A 483 10.72 15.95 5.26
C LYS A 483 9.51 16.87 5.37
N ALA A 484 8.43 16.58 4.64
CA ALA A 484 7.19 17.35 4.75
C ALA A 484 6.59 17.26 6.17
N LYS A 485 6.59 16.05 6.77
CA LYS A 485 6.13 15.84 8.16
C LYS A 485 6.95 16.61 9.19
N LEU A 486 8.25 16.83 8.93
CA LEU A 486 9.15 17.68 9.72
C LEU A 486 9.12 19.18 9.32
N GLY A 487 8.36 19.57 8.30
CA GLY A 487 8.28 20.96 7.82
C GLY A 487 9.51 21.47 7.06
N LEU A 488 10.42 20.58 6.63
CA LEU A 488 11.68 20.94 5.97
C LEU A 488 11.46 21.33 4.50
N LEU A 489 12.10 22.41 4.05
CA LEU A 489 12.07 22.88 2.66
C LEU A 489 13.45 22.69 1.98
N GLY A 490 13.42 22.48 0.66
CA GLY A 490 14.61 22.24 -0.18
C GLY A 490 15.37 20.96 0.18
N GLU A 491 16.37 20.59 -0.63
CA GLU A 491 17.34 19.52 -0.30
C GLU A 491 18.57 20.10 0.40
N LYS A 492 19.01 19.47 1.49
CA LYS A 492 20.25 19.80 2.22
C LYS A 492 20.92 18.54 2.77
N GLU A 493 22.24 18.58 2.91
CA GLU A 493 22.98 17.55 3.65
C GLU A 493 22.48 17.50 5.11
N GLY A 494 22.44 16.29 5.70
CA GLY A 494 21.91 16.06 7.04
C GLY A 494 20.40 15.83 7.16
N ASP A 495 19.61 16.03 6.09
CA ASP A 495 18.17 15.69 6.07
C ASP A 495 17.94 14.20 6.42
N ASP A 496 18.74 13.31 5.83
CA ASP A 496 18.70 11.87 6.10
C ASP A 496 19.09 11.52 7.55
N GLU A 497 20.05 12.24 8.16
CA GLU A 497 20.43 12.00 9.57
C GLU A 497 19.29 12.38 10.52
N LEU A 498 18.60 13.51 10.25
CA LEU A 498 17.48 13.97 11.07
C LEU A 498 16.32 12.99 11.05
N ILE A 499 16.03 12.42 9.88
CA ILE A 499 14.98 11.41 9.65
C ILE A 499 15.39 10.06 10.25
N ALA A 500 16.61 9.59 9.98
CA ALA A 500 17.13 8.34 10.53
C ALA A 500 17.17 8.36 12.07
N PHE A 501 17.61 9.47 12.68
CA PHE A 501 17.63 9.62 14.13
C PHE A 501 16.22 9.57 14.73
N LEU A 502 15.26 10.31 14.15
CA LEU A 502 13.86 10.30 14.58
C LEU A 502 13.35 8.84 14.58
N LEU A 503 13.47 8.17 13.44
CA LEU A 503 13.04 6.78 13.24
C LEU A 503 13.87 5.74 14.00
N HIS A 504 15.03 6.09 14.56
CA HIS A 504 15.82 5.14 15.35
C HIS A 504 15.20 4.91 16.75
N GLN A 505 14.40 5.86 17.26
CA GLN A 505 13.89 5.81 18.62
C GLN A 505 12.41 6.26 18.78
N PHE A 506 11.89 7.24 18.00
CA PHE A 506 10.55 7.81 18.23
C PHE A 506 9.82 8.29 16.97
N TRP A 507 8.56 7.88 16.83
CA TRP A 507 7.64 8.44 15.83
C TRP A 507 7.03 9.81 16.20
N ALA A 508 6.98 10.12 17.51
CA ALA A 508 6.21 11.24 18.04
C ALA A 508 7.10 12.33 18.65
N LEU A 509 7.01 13.56 18.12
CA LEU A 509 7.74 14.72 18.63
C LEU A 509 7.37 15.11 20.09
N LYS A 510 6.21 14.65 20.59
CA LYS A 510 5.83 14.80 22.01
C LYS A 510 6.52 13.77 22.93
N THR A 511 6.98 12.64 22.40
CA THR A 511 7.68 11.60 23.17
C THR A 511 9.19 11.78 23.11
N ILE A 512 9.75 12.13 21.95
CA ILE A 512 11.20 12.38 21.80
C ILE A 512 11.69 13.46 22.77
N SER A 513 10.86 14.45 23.14
CA SER A 513 11.21 15.50 24.12
C SER A 513 11.59 15.00 25.53
N LYS A 514 11.36 13.71 25.83
CA LYS A 514 11.74 13.04 27.08
C LYS A 514 13.04 12.23 26.97
N HIS A 515 13.65 12.15 25.79
CA HIS A 515 14.82 11.32 25.52
C HIS A 515 16.13 12.08 25.78
N GLU A 516 17.14 11.38 26.29
CA GLU A 516 18.45 11.96 26.63
C GLU A 516 19.12 12.67 25.44
N LEU A 517 18.97 12.13 24.23
CA LEU A 517 19.57 12.69 23.01
C LEU A 517 18.71 13.81 22.36
N PHE A 518 17.58 14.20 22.96
CA PHE A 518 16.70 15.23 22.41
C PHE A 518 17.37 16.61 22.24
N PRO A 519 18.17 17.13 23.20
CA PRO A 519 18.84 18.43 23.03
C PRO A 519 19.74 18.46 21.80
N THR A 520 20.43 17.35 21.51
CA THR A 520 21.27 17.20 20.31
C THR A 520 20.44 17.20 19.03
N TRP A 521 19.35 16.43 18.98
CA TRP A 521 18.49 16.36 17.80
C TRP A 521 17.76 17.66 17.52
N VAL A 522 17.15 18.27 18.55
CA VAL A 522 16.40 19.52 18.39
C VAL A 522 17.32 20.68 17.99
N SER A 523 18.58 20.67 18.43
CA SER A 523 19.60 21.61 17.97
C SER A 523 19.93 21.43 16.48
N LYS A 524 20.16 20.19 16.03
CA LYS A 524 20.33 19.89 14.58
C LYS A 524 19.10 20.30 13.77
N TYR A 525 17.90 19.99 14.26
CA TYR A 525 16.63 20.30 13.59
C TYR A 525 16.38 21.81 13.48
N ILE A 526 16.58 22.58 14.56
CA ILE A 526 16.45 24.05 14.55
C ILE A 526 17.51 24.68 13.64
N LEU A 527 18.75 24.18 13.64
CA LEU A 527 19.79 24.66 12.73
C LEU A 527 19.40 24.40 11.26
N ARG A 528 18.83 23.24 10.95
CA ARG A 528 18.29 22.93 9.61
C ARG A 528 17.07 23.78 9.25
N LEU A 529 16.19 24.09 10.19
CA LEU A 529 15.05 24.99 9.95
C LEU A 529 15.50 26.41 9.58
N LYS A 530 16.60 26.92 10.15
CA LYS A 530 17.19 28.22 9.77
C LYS A 530 17.63 28.29 8.31
N SER A 531 17.78 27.16 7.60
CA SER A 531 18.06 27.16 6.15
C SER A 531 16.81 27.15 5.27
N ASN A 532 15.60 27.10 5.84
CA ASN A 532 14.36 27.39 5.11
C ASN A 532 14.22 28.92 4.99
N MET A 533 14.73 29.51 3.89
CA MET A 533 14.59 30.94 3.64
C MET A 533 13.11 31.36 3.65
N ASN A 534 12.82 32.49 4.32
CA ASN A 534 11.49 33.11 4.43
C ASN A 534 10.37 32.23 5.02
N ASP A 535 10.69 31.13 5.71
CA ASP A 535 9.72 30.18 6.27
C ASP A 535 9.40 30.47 7.74
N SER A 536 8.28 31.15 8.00
CA SER A 536 7.84 31.44 9.37
C SER A 536 7.30 30.21 10.10
N ASP A 537 7.35 30.23 11.44
CA ASP A 537 6.73 29.21 12.29
C ASP A 537 5.22 29.04 12.06
N SER A 538 4.54 30.08 11.57
CA SER A 538 3.12 30.02 11.19
C SER A 538 2.95 29.22 9.90
N GLU A 539 3.68 29.56 8.83
CA GLU A 539 3.56 28.87 7.54
C GLU A 539 4.05 27.43 7.63
N ARG A 540 5.16 27.18 8.35
CA ARG A 540 5.63 25.83 8.63
C ARG A 540 4.59 25.01 9.39
N ARG A 541 3.92 25.58 10.40
CA ARG A 541 2.84 24.93 11.13
C ARG A 541 1.64 24.60 10.24
N LYS A 542 1.20 25.52 9.36
CA LYS A 542 0.14 25.26 8.37
C LYS A 542 0.47 24.05 7.50
N ARG A 543 1.67 24.02 6.90
CA ARG A 543 2.14 22.89 6.07
C ARG A 543 2.29 21.59 6.85
N MET A 544 2.75 21.63 8.10
CA MET A 544 2.90 20.43 8.93
C MET A 544 1.57 19.83 9.37
N ILE A 545 0.51 20.64 9.55
CA ILE A 545 -0.82 20.14 9.94
C ILE A 545 -1.49 19.36 8.81
N THR A 546 -1.31 19.76 7.54
CA THR A 546 -1.92 19.06 6.39
C THR A 546 -1.27 17.71 6.03
N VAL A 547 -0.15 17.33 6.66
CA VAL A 547 0.58 16.08 6.39
C VAL A 547 0.84 15.22 7.64
N ASN A 548 0.45 15.69 8.83
CA ASN A 548 0.52 14.95 10.08
C ASN A 548 -0.90 14.75 10.62
N PRO A 549 -1.50 13.55 10.43
CA PRO A 549 -2.87 13.32 10.87
C PRO A 549 -2.98 13.39 12.39
N ARG A 550 -4.06 14.02 12.85
CA ARG A 550 -4.50 14.04 14.25
C ARG A 550 -5.20 12.74 14.64
N TYR A 551 -5.93 12.14 13.69
CA TYR A 551 -6.64 10.87 13.85
C TYR A 551 -6.16 9.86 12.82
N VAL A 552 -5.93 8.62 13.27
CA VAL A 552 -5.74 7.42 12.45
C VAL A 552 -6.60 6.32 13.06
N LEU A 553 -6.98 5.30 12.29
CA LEU A 553 -7.85 4.20 12.76
C LEU A 553 -7.04 3.24 13.66
N LYS A 554 -6.85 3.65 14.92
CA LYS A 554 -6.25 2.82 15.99
C LYS A 554 -7.08 1.56 16.19
N ASN A 555 -6.45 0.46 16.60
CA ASN A 555 -7.14 -0.83 16.68
C ASN A 555 -8.28 -0.81 17.72
N TRP A 556 -8.07 -0.12 18.84
CA TRP A 556 -9.09 0.08 19.87
C TRP A 556 -10.28 0.95 19.42
N MET A 557 -10.08 1.86 18.45
CA MET A 557 -11.15 2.70 17.92
C MET A 557 -12.11 1.85 17.08
N ALA A 558 -11.58 1.02 16.18
CA ALA A 558 -12.39 0.06 15.44
C ALA A 558 -13.11 -0.92 16.37
N GLU A 559 -12.43 -1.43 17.40
CA GLU A 559 -13.01 -2.31 18.42
C GLU A 559 -14.19 -1.67 19.18
N SER A 560 -14.05 -0.41 19.61
CA SER A 560 -15.16 0.35 20.23
C SER A 560 -16.41 0.33 19.34
N ALA A 561 -16.22 0.47 18.02
CA ALA A 561 -17.32 0.48 17.07
C ALA A 561 -17.91 -0.91 16.80
N VAL A 562 -17.09 -1.96 16.80
CA VAL A 562 -17.56 -3.35 16.74
C VAL A 562 -18.42 -3.67 17.97
N GLN A 563 -17.94 -3.38 19.18
CA GLN A 563 -18.63 -3.71 20.43
C GLN A 563 -20.01 -3.02 20.59
N LYS A 564 -20.21 -1.86 19.94
CA LYS A 564 -21.54 -1.23 19.82
C LYS A 564 -22.36 -1.81 18.67
N ALA A 565 -21.75 -2.05 17.51
CA ALA A 565 -22.44 -2.62 16.33
C ALA A 565 -23.02 -4.02 16.60
N GLU A 566 -22.35 -4.85 17.41
CA GLU A 566 -22.88 -6.14 17.88
C GLU A 566 -24.24 -5.99 18.60
N ARG A 567 -24.48 -4.83 19.24
CA ARG A 567 -25.73 -4.47 19.94
C ARG A 567 -26.69 -3.65 19.07
N ASN A 568 -26.46 -3.62 17.75
CA ASN A 568 -27.14 -2.77 16.76
C ASN A 568 -27.01 -1.24 16.99
N ASP A 569 -26.07 -0.80 17.82
CA ASP A 569 -25.70 0.62 17.92
C ASP A 569 -24.55 0.96 16.95
N PHE A 570 -24.92 1.45 15.77
CA PHE A 570 -23.97 1.87 14.74
C PHE A 570 -23.47 3.32 14.91
N SER A 571 -23.77 3.99 16.03
CA SER A 571 -23.37 5.40 16.27
C SER A 571 -21.86 5.61 16.22
N GLU A 572 -21.09 4.69 16.79
CA GLU A 572 -19.63 4.75 16.84
C GLU A 572 -19.00 4.54 15.45
N VAL A 573 -19.56 3.62 14.63
CA VAL A 573 -19.13 3.41 13.24
C VAL A 573 -19.32 4.71 12.43
N ARG A 574 -20.49 5.33 12.56
CA ARG A 574 -20.84 6.59 11.87
C ARG A 574 -19.98 7.76 12.35
N LEU A 575 -19.73 7.86 13.66
CA LEU A 575 -18.84 8.87 14.25
C LEU A 575 -17.39 8.69 13.78
N LEU A 576 -16.85 7.47 13.80
CA LEU A 576 -15.50 7.21 13.32
C LEU A 576 -15.37 7.54 11.84
N HIS A 577 -16.34 7.14 11.01
CA HIS A 577 -16.35 7.52 9.60
C HIS A 577 -16.33 9.05 9.42
N GLN A 578 -17.18 9.80 10.13
CA GLN A 578 -17.18 11.26 10.11
C GLN A 578 -15.84 11.89 10.54
N VAL A 579 -15.17 11.32 11.54
CA VAL A 579 -13.87 11.79 12.04
C VAL A 579 -12.74 11.50 11.05
N LEU A 580 -12.75 10.30 10.46
CA LEU A 580 -11.72 9.82 9.54
C LEU A 580 -11.84 10.48 8.16
N ARG A 581 -12.99 11.06 7.81
CA ARG A 581 -13.17 12.00 6.67
C ARG A 581 -12.36 13.30 6.79
N ARG A 582 -11.87 13.66 7.99
CA ARG A 582 -11.08 14.90 8.22
C ARG A 582 -9.90 14.65 9.18
N PRO A 583 -8.98 13.71 8.87
CA PRO A 583 -8.03 13.17 9.84
C PRO A 583 -6.97 14.18 10.28
N PHE A 584 -6.77 15.26 9.53
CA PHE A 584 -5.85 16.37 9.83
C PHE A 584 -6.46 17.50 10.68
N GLN A 585 -7.79 17.56 10.79
CA GLN A 585 -8.51 18.62 11.51
C GLN A 585 -8.82 18.21 12.96
N LYS A 586 -9.27 19.16 13.81
CA LYS A 586 -9.73 18.85 15.17
C LYS A 586 -11.25 18.69 15.17
N HIS A 587 -11.75 17.55 15.64
CA HIS A 587 -13.19 17.24 15.70
C HIS A 587 -13.66 17.12 17.15
N PHE A 588 -14.59 17.97 17.59
CA PHE A 588 -14.98 18.09 19.01
C PHE A 588 -15.39 16.75 19.65
N ALA A 589 -16.24 15.96 18.96
CA ALA A 589 -16.66 14.65 19.46
C ALA A 589 -15.50 13.63 19.51
N ALA A 590 -14.50 13.73 18.62
CA ALA A 590 -13.31 12.85 18.64
C ALA A 590 -12.36 13.17 19.80
N GLU A 591 -12.27 14.45 20.18
CA GLU A 591 -11.53 14.86 21.38
C GLU A 591 -12.24 14.35 22.64
N LYS A 592 -13.57 14.46 22.71
CA LYS A 592 -14.38 13.95 23.82
C LYS A 592 -14.32 12.41 23.94
N ALA A 593 -14.30 11.70 22.81
CA ALA A 593 -14.10 10.25 22.75
C ALA A 593 -12.64 9.80 22.93
N GLY A 594 -11.69 10.74 23.07
CA GLY A 594 -10.28 10.43 23.30
C GLY A 594 -9.51 9.90 22.09
N TYR A 595 -10.04 9.95 20.86
CA TYR A 595 -9.40 9.38 19.67
C TYR A 595 -8.02 10.01 19.36
N ALA A 596 -7.77 11.26 19.77
CA ALA A 596 -6.44 11.91 19.68
C ALA A 596 -5.43 11.46 20.75
N LEU A 597 -5.87 10.78 21.81
CA LEU A 597 -5.01 10.37 22.93
C LEU A 597 -4.22 9.08 22.61
N PRO A 598 -3.20 8.72 23.40
CA PRO A 598 -2.65 7.36 23.41
C PRO A 598 -3.73 6.32 23.68
N THR A 599 -3.48 5.07 23.29
CA THR A 599 -4.41 3.95 23.50
C THR A 599 -4.73 3.76 24.99
N PRO A 600 -6.02 3.51 25.33
CA PRO A 600 -6.44 3.30 26.71
C PRO A 600 -5.86 2.00 27.28
N SER A 601 -5.74 1.94 28.60
CA SER A 601 -5.12 0.81 29.31
C SER A 601 -5.73 -0.56 28.97
N TRP A 602 -7.04 -0.63 28.77
CA TRP A 602 -7.75 -1.88 28.45
C TRP A 602 -7.45 -2.44 27.05
N ALA A 603 -6.94 -1.63 26.12
CA ALA A 603 -6.75 -2.01 24.73
C ALA A 603 -5.28 -2.22 24.32
N LYS A 604 -4.33 -2.14 25.26
CA LYS A 604 -2.90 -2.30 24.99
C LYS A 604 -2.54 -3.65 24.37
N ASP A 605 -3.22 -4.70 24.85
CA ASP A 605 -2.99 -6.09 24.46
C ASP A 605 -4.06 -6.58 23.45
N LEU A 606 -4.79 -5.65 22.81
CA LEU A 606 -5.86 -5.98 21.88
C LEU A 606 -5.31 -6.69 20.64
N ARG A 607 -5.75 -7.94 20.45
CA ARG A 607 -5.40 -8.79 19.31
C ARG A 607 -6.37 -8.58 18.15
N VAL A 608 -5.83 -8.54 16.94
CA VAL A 608 -6.60 -8.39 15.69
C VAL A 608 -6.28 -9.54 14.76
N SER A 609 -7.31 -10.04 14.07
CA SER A 609 -7.24 -11.21 13.22
C SER A 609 -8.10 -11.08 11.96
N CYS A 610 -7.87 -11.99 11.02
CA CYS A 610 -8.68 -12.18 9.82
C CYS A 610 -10.13 -12.60 10.15
N SER A 611 -11.00 -12.53 9.15
CA SER A 611 -12.32 -13.18 9.14
C SER A 611 -12.36 -14.45 8.27
N SER A 612 -11.20 -14.92 7.80
CA SER A 612 -11.01 -16.09 6.93
C SER A 612 -11.38 -17.39 7.63
#